data_AF-A0A220SGR5-F1
#
_entry.id   AF-A0A220SGR5-F1
#
_cell.length_a   1.000
_cell.length_b   1.000
_cell.length_c   1.000
_cell.angle_alpha   90.00
_cell.angle_beta   90.00
_cell.angle_gamma   90.00
#
_symmetry.space_group_name_H-M   'P 1'
#
loop_
_entity.id
_entity.type
_entity.pdbx_description
1 polymer ?
#
loop_
_entity_poly.entity_id
_entity_poly.type
_entity_poly.pdbx_seq_one_letter_code
_entity_poly.pdbx_strand_id
1 'polypeptide(L)'
;MKRITSILILLFTLISCRKENNLGFNSSEESTQSVLKKFPMIDKKLEKVRKLDLDSLSITLYKNPEKEDYDEILVFEKKQKFYSIPFFSNMYFDYWHFTNEPQPQLYPKTNTTFEKQMKTLVKELNLRPEEFQLIIKELMGNILNTETNLYLKPKIFENYIYSTYRVDKYKIDESDSCMIRTKKIFNHIMDESKKIPQYNQFFLDSENGRVYEFTNDSRKRGELKFKIKTYRIDCFSYILSI
;
A
#
# COMPACT_ATOMS: atom_id res chain seq x y z
N MET A 1 -16.32 11.78 60.74
CA MET A 1 -16.33 11.91 59.27
C MET A 1 -14.92 12.16 58.70
N LYS A 2 -14.00 11.18 58.80
CA LYS A 2 -12.59 11.35 58.33
C LYS A 2 -11.97 10.09 57.71
N ARG A 3 -12.75 9.10 57.29
CA ARG A 3 -12.22 7.82 56.77
C ARG A 3 -12.70 7.39 55.38
N ILE A 4 -13.52 8.20 54.71
CA ILE A 4 -14.10 7.81 53.41
C ILE A 4 -13.42 8.52 52.22
N THR A 5 -12.69 9.62 52.47
CA THR A 5 -12.05 10.42 51.40
C THR A 5 -10.71 9.87 50.89
N SER A 6 -10.06 8.94 51.58
CA SER A 6 -8.77 8.38 51.12
C SER A 6 -8.91 7.19 50.17
N ILE A 7 -10.09 6.58 50.05
CA ILE A 7 -10.31 5.42 49.17
C ILE A 7 -10.60 5.86 47.72
N LEU A 8 -11.17 7.04 47.52
CA LEU A 8 -11.51 7.53 46.17
C LEU A 8 -10.28 7.98 45.37
N ILE A 9 -9.21 8.42 46.03
CA ILE A 9 -7.99 8.93 45.36
C ILE A 9 -7.09 7.77 44.89
N LEU A 10 -7.16 6.60 45.54
CA LEU A 10 -6.43 5.40 45.09
C LEU A 10 -7.10 4.66 43.92
N LEU A 11 -8.38 4.93 43.63
CA LEU A 11 -9.08 4.35 42.48
C LEU A 11 -8.80 5.08 41.16
N PHE A 12 -8.30 6.32 41.20
CA PHE A 12 -7.98 7.10 39.99
C PHE A 12 -6.55 6.89 39.47
N THR A 13 -5.65 6.24 40.23
CA THR A 13 -4.29 5.94 39.75
C THR A 13 -4.19 4.61 39.00
N LEU A 14 -5.27 3.81 38.96
CA LEU A 14 -5.36 2.57 38.18
C LEU A 14 -6.04 2.73 36.81
N ILE A 15 -6.35 3.96 36.40
CA ILE A 15 -6.67 4.25 34.99
C ILE A 15 -5.35 4.22 34.21
N SER A 16 -4.88 2.98 34.01
CA SER A 16 -4.27 2.48 32.81
C SER A 16 -3.54 3.56 32.00
N CYS A 17 -2.24 3.70 32.26
CA CYS A 17 -1.31 3.88 31.15
C CYS A 17 -1.71 2.88 30.07
N ARG A 18 -2.39 3.34 29.01
CA ARG A 18 -2.43 2.59 27.76
C ARG A 18 -0.97 2.50 27.33
N LYS A 19 -0.30 1.41 27.73
CA LYS A 19 0.92 0.98 27.06
C LYS A 19 0.50 0.83 25.60
N GLU A 20 0.86 1.77 24.75
CA GLU A 20 0.96 1.52 23.32
C GLU A 20 2.10 0.51 23.12
N ASN A 21 1.85 -0.74 23.48
CA ASN A 21 2.74 -1.85 23.18
C ASN A 21 2.20 -2.55 21.93
N ASN A 22 2.13 -1.80 20.83
CA ASN A 22 1.94 -2.38 19.51
C ASN A 22 3.31 -2.34 18.84
N LEU A 23 4.03 -3.46 18.96
CA LEU A 23 5.45 -3.61 18.65
C LEU A 23 5.68 -4.60 17.49
N GLY A 24 4.68 -4.88 16.67
CA GLY A 24 4.75 -5.93 15.65
C GLY A 24 4.82 -7.35 16.23
N PHE A 25 4.85 -8.32 15.33
CA PHE A 25 4.93 -9.77 15.62
C PHE A 25 6.37 -10.20 15.91
N ASN A 26 6.54 -11.35 16.56
CA ASN A 26 7.89 -11.86 16.91
C ASN A 26 8.52 -12.69 15.78
N SER A 27 7.75 -13.04 14.74
CA SER A 27 8.23 -13.77 13.58
C SER A 27 7.51 -13.36 12.29
N SER A 28 8.16 -13.63 11.16
CA SER A 28 7.57 -13.46 9.82
C SER A 28 6.33 -14.33 9.66
N GLU A 29 6.38 -15.56 10.17
CA GLU A 29 5.30 -16.55 10.10
C GLU A 29 4.06 -16.07 10.86
N GLU A 30 4.22 -15.62 12.10
CA GLU A 30 3.11 -15.07 12.91
C GLU A 30 2.45 -13.89 12.20
N SER A 31 3.26 -12.99 11.65
CA SER A 31 2.80 -11.80 10.95
C SER A 31 2.02 -12.16 9.67
N THR A 32 2.56 -13.08 8.89
CA THR A 32 1.94 -13.57 7.65
C THR A 32 0.62 -14.31 7.95
N GLN A 33 0.60 -15.17 8.97
CA GLN A 33 -0.61 -15.87 9.39
C GLN A 33 -1.71 -14.93 9.87
N SER A 34 -1.35 -13.79 10.50
CA SER A 34 -2.32 -12.76 10.86
C SER A 34 -3.02 -12.17 9.62
N VAL A 35 -2.25 -11.88 8.57
CA VAL A 35 -2.79 -11.41 7.27
C VAL A 35 -3.69 -12.47 6.64
N LEU A 36 -3.24 -13.73 6.56
CA LEU A 36 -4.03 -14.83 5.99
C LEU A 36 -5.33 -15.12 6.77
N LYS A 37 -5.32 -14.97 8.09
CA LYS A 37 -6.54 -15.08 8.91
C LYS A 37 -7.53 -13.96 8.63
N LYS A 38 -7.02 -12.74 8.44
CA LYS A 38 -7.84 -11.56 8.17
C LYS A 38 -8.36 -11.51 6.74
N PHE A 39 -7.59 -12.05 5.80
CA PHE A 39 -7.85 -12.04 4.37
C PHE A 39 -7.78 -13.47 3.83
N PRO A 40 -8.80 -14.30 4.12
CA PRO A 40 -8.80 -15.73 3.80
C PRO A 40 -8.87 -16.03 2.29
N MET A 41 -9.10 -15.01 1.46
CA MET A 41 -9.07 -15.11 0.01
C MET A 41 -7.65 -15.16 -0.57
N ILE A 42 -6.63 -14.71 0.19
CA ILE A 42 -5.22 -14.85 -0.20
C ILE A 42 -4.85 -16.34 -0.16
N ASP A 43 -4.12 -16.81 -1.17
CA ASP A 43 -3.63 -18.19 -1.19
C ASP A 43 -2.61 -18.44 -0.07
N LYS A 44 -2.62 -19.64 0.49
CA LYS A 44 -1.68 -20.05 1.54
C LYS A 44 -0.35 -20.57 0.98
N LYS A 45 -0.33 -21.00 -0.29
CA LYS A 45 0.89 -21.44 -0.99
C LYS A 45 1.72 -20.22 -1.39
N LEU A 46 2.38 -19.61 -0.42
CA LEU A 46 3.19 -18.42 -0.61
C LEU A 46 4.67 -18.78 -0.56
N GLU A 47 5.41 -18.34 -1.55
CA GLU A 47 6.86 -18.45 -1.65
C GLU A 47 7.50 -17.07 -1.59
N LYS A 48 8.67 -16.99 -0.97
CA LYS A 48 9.48 -15.77 -0.94
C LYS A 48 10.05 -15.54 -2.34
N VAL A 49 9.63 -14.48 -3.00
CA VAL A 49 10.09 -14.13 -4.36
C VAL A 49 11.19 -13.08 -4.33
N ARG A 50 11.13 -12.14 -3.38
CA ARG A 50 12.12 -11.08 -3.26
C ARG A 50 12.34 -10.70 -1.80
N LYS A 51 13.58 -10.43 -1.42
CA LYS A 51 13.91 -9.83 -0.12
C LYS A 51 14.95 -8.75 -0.32
N LEU A 52 14.75 -7.64 0.37
CA LEU A 52 15.70 -6.57 0.49
C LEU A 52 16.03 -6.39 1.97
N ASP A 53 17.32 -6.47 2.28
CA ASP A 53 17.86 -6.23 3.61
C ASP A 53 18.50 -4.84 3.65
N LEU A 54 18.06 -4.02 4.58
CA LEU A 54 18.60 -2.70 4.94
C LEU A 54 19.18 -2.82 6.37
N ASP A 55 20.12 -1.95 6.75
CA ASP A 55 20.87 -2.06 8.01
C ASP A 55 20.02 -2.40 9.25
N SER A 56 18.82 -1.84 9.37
CA SER A 56 17.91 -2.09 10.50
C SER A 56 16.50 -2.51 10.10
N LEU A 57 16.26 -2.70 8.79
CA LEU A 57 14.93 -2.93 8.22
C LEU A 57 15.02 -4.00 7.13
N SER A 58 14.00 -4.82 6.95
CA SER A 58 13.91 -5.67 5.77
C SER A 58 12.52 -5.62 5.16
N ILE A 59 12.44 -5.86 3.85
CA ILE A 59 11.18 -5.99 3.11
C ILE A 59 11.25 -7.30 2.34
N THR A 60 10.26 -8.17 2.55
CA THR A 60 10.14 -9.44 1.85
C THR A 60 8.80 -9.50 1.12
N LEU A 61 8.83 -9.91 -0.13
CA LEU A 61 7.65 -10.15 -0.94
C LEU A 61 7.39 -11.64 -1.07
N TYR A 62 6.19 -12.05 -0.67
CA TYR A 62 5.68 -13.40 -0.82
C TYR A 62 4.58 -13.44 -1.90
N LYS A 63 4.72 -14.36 -2.86
CA LYS A 63 3.74 -14.58 -3.93
C LYS A 63 3.42 -16.06 -4.06
N ASN A 64 2.27 -16.39 -4.65
CA ASN A 64 2.00 -17.76 -5.09
C ASN A 64 2.52 -17.94 -6.53
N PRO A 65 3.52 -18.80 -6.78
CA PRO A 65 4.09 -18.97 -8.12
C PRO A 65 3.14 -19.69 -9.09
N GLU A 66 2.11 -20.38 -8.59
CA GLU A 66 1.13 -21.12 -9.40
C GLU A 66 -0.02 -20.24 -9.91
N LYS A 67 -0.14 -18.99 -9.45
CA LYS A 67 -1.24 -18.09 -9.82
C LYS A 67 -0.75 -16.91 -10.65
N GLU A 68 -1.43 -16.69 -11.79
CA GLU A 68 -1.25 -15.47 -12.59
C GLU A 68 -1.88 -14.24 -11.91
N ASP A 69 -3.00 -14.40 -11.19
CA ASP A 69 -3.65 -13.29 -10.49
C ASP A 69 -3.10 -13.13 -9.06
N TYR A 70 -2.74 -11.89 -8.73
CA TYR A 70 -1.95 -11.50 -7.57
C TYR A 70 -2.79 -11.26 -6.32
N ASP A 71 -2.55 -12.04 -5.27
CA ASP A 71 -2.86 -11.69 -3.87
C ASP A 71 -1.61 -12.02 -3.05
N GLU A 72 -0.77 -11.01 -2.87
CA GLU A 72 0.58 -11.15 -2.34
C GLU A 72 0.66 -10.66 -0.90
N ILE A 73 1.78 -10.94 -0.22
CA ILE A 73 2.05 -10.42 1.12
C ILE A 73 3.41 -9.73 1.14
N LEU A 74 3.41 -8.48 1.58
CA LEU A 74 4.62 -7.73 1.92
C LEU A 74 4.86 -7.89 3.42
N VAL A 75 6.03 -8.42 3.79
CA VAL A 75 6.48 -8.57 5.16
C VAL A 75 7.60 -7.59 5.43
N PHE A 76 7.43 -6.76 6.44
CA PHE A 76 8.40 -5.77 6.88
C PHE A 76 9.00 -6.20 8.21
N GLU A 77 10.29 -6.00 8.37
CA GLU A 77 11.01 -6.29 9.60
C GLU A 77 11.71 -5.02 10.12
N LYS A 78 11.73 -4.84 11.45
CA LYS A 78 12.61 -3.91 12.15
C LYS A 78 13.03 -4.49 13.49
N LYS A 79 14.33 -4.61 13.75
CA LYS A 79 14.85 -5.08 15.06
C LYS A 79 14.14 -6.36 15.56
N GLN A 80 14.01 -7.37 14.69
CA GLN A 80 13.33 -8.65 14.97
C GLN A 80 11.83 -8.52 15.28
N LYS A 81 11.21 -7.42 14.88
CA LYS A 81 9.76 -7.23 14.88
C LYS A 81 9.24 -7.22 13.47
N PHE A 82 8.13 -7.91 13.25
CA PHE A 82 7.59 -8.15 11.92
C PHE A 82 6.20 -7.53 11.79
N TYR A 83 5.89 -6.97 10.63
CA TYR A 83 4.53 -6.58 10.30
C TYR A 83 4.26 -6.82 8.82
N SER A 84 3.14 -7.45 8.53
CA SER A 84 2.78 -7.89 7.18
C SER A 84 1.54 -7.16 6.72
N ILE A 85 1.50 -6.79 5.45
CA ILE A 85 0.33 -6.19 4.81
C ILE A 85 -0.02 -6.98 3.55
N PRO A 86 -1.32 -7.08 3.20
CA PRO A 86 -1.70 -7.65 1.92
C PRO A 86 -1.29 -6.71 0.78
N PHE A 87 -0.96 -7.29 -0.37
CA PHE A 87 -0.72 -6.56 -1.62
C PHE A 87 -1.58 -7.18 -2.71
N PHE A 88 -2.79 -6.66 -2.85
CA PHE A 88 -3.85 -7.24 -3.66
C PHE A 88 -3.77 -6.85 -5.13
N SER A 89 -4.40 -7.64 -6.00
CA SER A 89 -4.69 -7.26 -7.38
C SER A 89 -5.61 -6.03 -7.43
N ASN A 90 -5.74 -5.42 -8.62
CA ASN A 90 -6.63 -4.29 -8.87
C ASN A 90 -8.12 -4.63 -8.66
N MET A 91 -8.46 -5.90 -8.50
CA MET A 91 -9.82 -6.37 -8.31
C MET A 91 -10.41 -5.99 -6.93
N TYR A 92 -9.56 -5.66 -5.97
CA TYR A 92 -9.94 -5.18 -4.65
C TYR A 92 -10.03 -3.65 -4.65
N PHE A 93 -11.04 -3.11 -5.34
CA PHE A 93 -11.23 -1.67 -5.54
C PHE A 93 -11.32 -0.88 -4.22
N ASP A 94 -11.99 -1.43 -3.21
CA ASP A 94 -12.06 -0.81 -1.88
C ASP A 94 -10.70 -0.68 -1.21
N TYR A 95 -9.81 -1.67 -1.39
CA TYR A 95 -8.48 -1.66 -0.82
C TYR A 95 -7.59 -0.59 -1.45
N TRP A 96 -7.59 -0.51 -2.78
CA TRP A 96 -6.77 0.46 -3.50
C TRP A 96 -7.34 1.87 -3.43
N HIS A 97 -8.67 1.98 -3.28
CA HIS A 97 -9.40 3.24 -3.24
C HIS A 97 -9.00 4.15 -4.40
N PHE A 98 -9.12 3.63 -5.64
CA PHE A 98 -8.64 4.32 -6.83
C PHE A 98 -9.29 5.70 -6.96
N THR A 99 -8.44 6.73 -7.02
CA THR A 99 -8.90 8.13 -6.96
C THR A 99 -9.55 8.59 -8.27
N ASN A 100 -9.17 7.97 -9.38
CA ASN A 100 -9.60 8.35 -10.72
C ASN A 100 -10.82 7.58 -11.25
N GLU A 101 -11.38 6.65 -10.46
CA GLU A 101 -12.49 5.85 -10.94
C GLU A 101 -13.33 5.27 -9.78
N PRO A 102 -14.64 5.58 -9.73
CA PRO A 102 -15.55 4.83 -8.89
C PRO A 102 -15.93 3.53 -9.61
N GLN A 103 -15.54 2.39 -9.04
CA GLN A 103 -15.98 1.07 -9.50
C GLN A 103 -16.76 0.39 -8.37
N PRO A 104 -17.88 -0.29 -8.69
CA PRO A 104 -18.59 -1.09 -7.72
C PRO A 104 -17.67 -2.20 -7.21
N GLN A 105 -17.73 -2.45 -5.90
CA GLN A 105 -16.99 -3.54 -5.29
C GLN A 105 -17.52 -4.88 -5.80
N LEU A 106 -16.62 -5.71 -6.33
CA LEU A 106 -16.94 -7.09 -6.72
C LEU A 106 -16.52 -8.15 -5.73
N TYR A 107 -15.34 -7.98 -5.15
CA TYR A 107 -14.79 -8.93 -4.20
C TYR A 107 -15.30 -8.60 -2.81
N PRO A 108 -15.35 -9.56 -1.87
CA PRO A 108 -15.64 -9.25 -0.49
C PRO A 108 -14.82 -8.04 0.00
N LYS A 109 -15.47 -7.10 0.68
CA LYS A 109 -14.80 -5.88 1.17
C LYS A 109 -13.64 -6.27 2.09
N THR A 110 -12.47 -5.72 1.80
CA THR A 110 -11.27 -5.84 2.64
C THR A 110 -11.41 -5.03 3.93
N ASN A 111 -12.31 -4.03 3.95
CA ASN A 111 -12.54 -3.12 5.07
C ASN A 111 -11.28 -2.37 5.53
N THR A 112 -10.31 -2.22 4.64
CA THR A 112 -9.09 -1.46 4.85
C THR A 112 -8.63 -0.83 3.54
N THR A 113 -7.52 -0.10 3.55
CA THR A 113 -6.89 0.42 2.34
C THR A 113 -5.39 0.22 2.39
N PHE A 114 -4.71 0.28 1.25
CA PHE A 114 -3.24 0.26 1.21
C PHE A 114 -2.64 1.36 2.10
N GLU A 115 -3.15 2.60 2.02
CA GLU A 115 -2.72 3.70 2.90
C GLU A 115 -2.92 3.35 4.40
N LYS A 116 -4.06 2.77 4.78
CA LYS A 116 -4.33 2.37 6.18
C LYS A 116 -3.37 1.27 6.63
N GLN A 117 -3.06 0.31 5.78
CA GLN A 117 -2.08 -0.74 6.08
C GLN A 117 -0.68 -0.15 6.27
N MET A 118 -0.25 0.77 5.41
CA MET A 118 1.03 1.48 5.55
C MET A 118 1.10 2.35 6.83
N LYS A 119 0.01 3.01 7.20
CA LYS A 119 -0.08 3.77 8.46
C LYS A 119 0.01 2.85 9.69
N THR A 120 -0.60 1.67 9.60
CA THR A 120 -0.53 0.68 10.68
C THR A 120 0.88 0.12 10.79
N LEU A 121 1.52 -0.24 9.67
CA LEU A 121 2.93 -0.65 9.59
C LEU A 121 3.87 0.35 10.30
N VAL A 122 3.73 1.65 9.99
CA VAL A 122 4.51 2.71 10.62
C VAL A 122 4.36 2.71 12.14
N LYS A 123 3.12 2.53 12.62
CA LYS A 123 2.81 2.48 14.05
C LYS A 123 3.41 1.23 14.71
N GLU A 124 3.15 0.06 14.14
CA GLU A 124 3.50 -1.25 14.71
C GLU A 124 5.01 -1.49 14.75
N LEU A 125 5.73 -1.03 13.73
CA LEU A 125 7.20 -1.08 13.72
C LEU A 125 7.84 0.19 14.29
N ASN A 126 7.06 1.14 14.82
CA ASN A 126 7.55 2.40 15.36
C ASN A 126 8.57 3.08 14.42
N LEU A 127 8.21 3.23 13.14
CA LEU A 127 9.11 3.75 12.11
C LEU A 127 9.35 5.25 12.30
N ARG A 128 10.61 5.66 12.27
CA ARG A 128 10.99 7.07 12.20
C ARG A 128 10.68 7.64 10.80
N PRO A 129 10.49 8.96 10.63
CA PRO A 129 10.24 9.56 9.33
C PRO A 129 11.28 9.17 8.26
N GLU A 130 12.57 9.12 8.62
CA GLU A 130 13.66 8.78 7.70
C GLU A 130 13.62 7.30 7.31
N GLU A 131 13.28 6.42 8.27
CA GLU A 131 13.13 4.98 8.04
C GLU A 131 11.93 4.69 7.13
N PHE A 132 10.84 5.43 7.30
CA PHE A 132 9.68 5.30 6.44
C PHE A 132 9.96 5.79 5.02
N GLN A 133 10.65 6.92 4.86
CA GLN A 133 11.07 7.40 3.54
C GLN A 133 11.96 6.39 2.83
N LEU A 134 12.90 5.78 3.56
CA LEU A 134 13.73 4.70 3.04
C LEU A 134 12.86 3.50 2.63
N ILE A 135 11.99 3.00 3.52
CA ILE A 135 11.10 1.87 3.21
C ILE A 135 10.26 2.12 1.97
N ILE A 136 9.66 3.31 1.82
CA ILE A 136 8.83 3.61 0.64
C ILE A 136 9.67 3.60 -0.63
N LYS A 137 10.84 4.26 -0.62
CA LYS A 137 11.72 4.30 -1.78
C LYS A 137 12.17 2.89 -2.20
N GLU A 138 12.52 2.07 -1.22
CA GLU A 138 13.02 0.71 -1.44
C GLU A 138 11.91 -0.28 -1.82
N LEU A 139 10.73 -0.15 -1.21
CA LEU A 139 9.53 -0.88 -1.62
C LEU A 139 9.21 -0.57 -3.08
N MET A 140 9.11 0.70 -3.42
CA MET A 140 8.73 1.12 -4.77
C MET A 140 9.82 0.78 -5.80
N GLY A 141 11.08 1.07 -5.52
CA GLY A 141 12.17 0.90 -6.48
C GLY A 141 12.67 -0.55 -6.60
N ASN A 142 12.87 -1.25 -5.49
CA ASN A 142 13.54 -2.56 -5.49
C ASN A 142 12.56 -3.72 -5.32
N ILE A 143 11.49 -3.57 -4.54
CA ILE A 143 10.52 -4.66 -4.37
C ILE A 143 9.50 -4.68 -5.51
N LEU A 144 8.92 -3.53 -5.84
CA LEU A 144 7.87 -3.41 -6.86
C LEU A 144 8.39 -2.97 -8.24
N ASN A 145 9.68 -2.65 -8.36
CA ASN A 145 10.32 -2.26 -9.62
C ASN A 145 9.57 -1.14 -10.37
N THR A 146 9.16 -0.10 -9.63
CA THR A 146 8.38 1.01 -10.17
C THR A 146 9.24 2.06 -10.87
N GLU A 147 8.64 2.74 -11.83
CA GLU A 147 9.25 3.86 -12.54
C GLU A 147 8.97 5.19 -11.84
N THR A 148 9.95 6.10 -11.86
CA THR A 148 9.85 7.46 -11.31
C THR A 148 10.18 8.51 -12.37
N ASN A 149 10.10 9.81 -12.01
CA ASN A 149 10.27 10.95 -12.92
C ASN A 149 9.33 10.88 -14.12
N LEU A 150 8.09 10.47 -13.84
CA LEU A 150 7.06 10.14 -14.83
C LEU A 150 6.74 11.31 -15.77
N TYR A 151 6.84 12.55 -15.28
CA TYR A 151 6.67 13.75 -16.08
C TYR A 151 7.69 13.89 -17.23
N LEU A 152 8.88 13.29 -17.12
CA LEU A 152 9.90 13.25 -18.18
C LEU A 152 9.70 12.08 -19.16
N LYS A 153 8.74 11.20 -18.90
CA LYS A 153 8.56 9.92 -19.60
C LYS A 153 7.13 9.78 -20.18
N PRO A 154 6.64 10.72 -21.00
CA PRO A 154 5.28 10.67 -21.59
C PRO A 154 5.03 9.37 -22.37
N LYS A 155 6.05 8.91 -23.12
CA LYS A 155 5.97 7.70 -23.94
C LYS A 155 5.65 6.45 -23.14
N ILE A 156 5.99 6.39 -21.85
CA ILE A 156 5.64 5.22 -21.03
C ILE A 156 4.12 5.12 -20.89
N PHE A 157 3.42 6.23 -20.65
CA PHE A 157 1.96 6.24 -20.53
C PHE A 157 1.26 5.98 -21.87
N GLU A 158 1.81 6.52 -22.95
CA GLU A 158 1.29 6.28 -24.31
C GLU A 158 1.43 4.81 -24.69
N ASN A 159 2.61 4.22 -24.46
CA ASN A 159 2.91 2.84 -24.84
C ASN A 159 2.27 1.81 -23.91
N TYR A 160 2.07 2.13 -22.63
CA TYR A 160 1.57 1.19 -21.62
C TYR A 160 0.25 0.52 -22.04
N ILE A 161 -0.64 1.31 -22.63
CA ILE A 161 -1.95 0.85 -23.10
C ILE A 161 -1.82 -0.14 -24.26
N TYR A 162 -0.85 0.08 -25.13
CA TYR A 162 -0.63 -0.77 -26.30
C TYR A 162 0.19 -2.02 -25.98
N SER A 163 0.98 -1.98 -24.89
CA SER A 163 1.88 -3.06 -24.49
C SER A 163 1.34 -3.95 -23.38
N THR A 164 0.25 -3.57 -22.71
CA THR A 164 -0.33 -4.38 -21.63
C THR A 164 -1.05 -5.59 -22.22
N TYR A 165 -0.57 -6.78 -21.83
CA TYR A 165 -1.23 -8.04 -22.20
C TYR A 165 -2.66 -8.02 -21.70
N ARG A 166 -3.60 -8.26 -22.63
CA ARG A 166 -5.01 -8.37 -22.28
C ARG A 166 -5.24 -9.70 -21.60
N VAL A 167 -5.51 -9.66 -20.30
CA VAL A 167 -5.84 -10.89 -19.56
C VAL A 167 -7.27 -11.27 -19.93
N ASP A 168 -7.43 -12.40 -20.61
CA ASP A 168 -8.70 -12.89 -21.17
C ASP A 168 -9.80 -13.10 -20.11
N LYS A 169 -9.43 -13.15 -18.83
CA LYS A 169 -10.33 -13.30 -17.68
C LYS A 169 -11.08 -12.02 -17.32
N TYR A 170 -10.70 -10.87 -17.85
CA TYR A 170 -11.31 -9.57 -17.51
C TYR A 170 -12.12 -9.02 -18.68
N LYS A 171 -13.24 -8.33 -18.39
CA LYS A 171 -13.96 -7.56 -19.40
C LYS A 171 -13.05 -6.42 -19.84
N ILE A 172 -12.57 -6.46 -21.06
CA ILE A 172 -11.72 -5.40 -21.60
C ILE A 172 -12.54 -4.09 -21.57
N ASP A 173 -11.99 -3.07 -20.89
CA ASP A 173 -12.53 -1.71 -20.93
C ASP A 173 -12.44 -1.22 -22.38
N GLU A 174 -13.35 -0.34 -22.81
CA GLU A 174 -13.21 0.23 -24.15
C GLU A 174 -11.84 0.92 -24.24
N SER A 175 -11.07 0.62 -25.30
CA SER A 175 -9.68 1.11 -25.43
C SER A 175 -9.58 2.62 -25.23
N ASP A 176 -10.60 3.36 -25.69
CA ASP A 176 -10.67 4.81 -25.55
C ASP A 176 -10.84 5.27 -24.10
N SER A 177 -11.59 4.51 -23.28
CA SER A 177 -11.82 4.80 -21.86
C SER A 177 -10.53 4.74 -21.05
N CYS A 178 -9.77 3.65 -21.20
CA CYS A 178 -8.49 3.52 -20.50
C CYS A 178 -7.44 4.52 -21.02
N MET A 179 -7.43 4.83 -22.33
CA MET A 179 -6.61 5.90 -22.91
C MET A 179 -6.90 7.26 -22.31
N ILE A 180 -8.17 7.63 -22.23
CA ILE A 180 -8.59 8.90 -21.62
C ILE A 180 -8.21 8.93 -20.15
N ARG A 181 -8.41 7.84 -19.40
CA ARG A 181 -8.04 7.70 -17.98
C ARG A 181 -6.53 7.91 -17.79
N THR A 182 -5.71 7.17 -18.51
CA THR A 182 -4.24 7.24 -18.41
C THR A 182 -3.72 8.62 -18.82
N LYS A 183 -4.28 9.23 -19.87
CA LYS A 183 -3.93 10.60 -20.29
C LYS A 183 -4.27 11.64 -19.21
N LYS A 184 -5.42 11.52 -18.54
CA LYS A 184 -5.79 12.38 -17.41
C LYS A 184 -4.78 12.26 -16.25
N ILE A 185 -4.34 11.04 -15.94
CA ILE A 185 -3.31 10.81 -14.90
C ILE A 185 -1.98 11.43 -15.30
N PHE A 186 -1.53 11.24 -16.55
CA PHE A 186 -0.29 11.86 -17.01
C PHE A 186 -0.34 13.39 -16.94
N ASN A 187 -1.45 14.00 -17.37
CA ASN A 187 -1.64 15.45 -17.26
C ASN A 187 -1.61 15.92 -15.81
N HIS A 188 -2.24 15.16 -14.89
CA HIS A 188 -2.17 15.45 -13.47
C HIS A 188 -0.73 15.42 -12.93
N ILE A 189 0.05 14.39 -13.26
CA ILE A 189 1.47 14.29 -12.89
C ILE A 189 2.25 15.49 -13.42
N MET A 190 2.02 15.85 -14.68
CA MET A 190 2.68 17.00 -15.32
C MET A 190 2.37 18.30 -14.59
N ASP A 191 1.11 18.53 -14.22
CA ASP A 191 0.70 19.74 -13.51
C ASP A 191 1.22 19.79 -12.07
N GLU A 192 1.26 18.66 -11.35
CA GLU A 192 1.90 18.59 -10.03
C GLU A 192 3.42 18.78 -10.12
N SER A 193 4.08 18.31 -11.19
CA SER A 193 5.53 18.48 -11.36
C SER A 193 5.98 19.94 -11.55
N LYS A 194 5.08 20.81 -12.00
CA LYS A 194 5.32 22.26 -12.12
C LYS A 194 5.22 22.98 -10.77
N LYS A 195 4.59 22.35 -9.78
CA LYS A 195 4.54 22.88 -8.41
C LYS A 195 5.88 22.61 -7.73
N ILE A 196 6.20 23.39 -6.69
CA ILE A 196 7.50 23.35 -6.00
C ILE A 196 7.89 21.88 -5.68
N PRO A 197 9.14 21.43 -5.96
CA PRO A 197 9.56 20.02 -6.03
C PRO A 197 9.37 19.13 -4.78
N GLN A 198 8.85 19.68 -3.68
CA GLN A 198 8.90 19.03 -2.37
C GLN A 198 7.67 18.18 -2.01
N TYR A 199 6.59 18.18 -2.79
CA TYR A 199 5.31 17.68 -2.27
C TYR A 199 4.91 16.26 -2.71
N ASN A 200 4.98 15.94 -4.00
CA ASN A 200 4.40 14.69 -4.52
C ASN A 200 5.45 13.84 -5.24
N GLN A 201 5.61 12.60 -4.79
CA GLN A 201 6.38 11.58 -5.50
C GLN A 201 5.42 10.62 -6.21
N PHE A 202 5.66 10.40 -7.49
CA PHE A 202 4.86 9.49 -8.31
C PHE A 202 5.67 8.25 -8.70
N PHE A 203 5.06 7.08 -8.51
CA PHE A 203 5.63 5.78 -8.81
C PHE A 203 4.70 5.00 -9.74
N LEU A 204 5.19 4.59 -10.90
CA LEU A 204 4.45 3.77 -11.85
C LEU A 204 4.81 2.30 -11.65
N ASP A 205 3.82 1.54 -11.17
CA ASP A 205 3.82 0.09 -11.10
C ASP A 205 3.18 -0.45 -12.38
N SER A 206 4.03 -0.61 -13.40
CA SER A 206 3.61 -1.05 -14.73
C SER A 206 3.17 -2.53 -14.72
N GLU A 207 3.77 -3.36 -13.87
CA GLU A 207 3.38 -4.77 -13.70
C GLU A 207 1.91 -4.89 -13.29
N ASN A 208 1.45 -4.01 -12.40
CA ASN A 208 0.08 -4.04 -11.89
C ASN A 208 -0.83 -2.94 -12.43
N GLY A 209 -0.36 -2.08 -13.34
CA GLY A 209 -1.18 -1.00 -13.92
C GLY A 209 -1.66 0.04 -12.93
N ARG A 210 -0.77 0.45 -12.01
CA ARG A 210 -1.06 1.44 -10.98
C ARG A 210 -0.05 2.58 -11.01
N VAL A 211 -0.52 3.77 -10.65
CA VAL A 211 0.36 4.88 -10.24
C VAL A 211 0.08 5.21 -8.78
N TYR A 212 1.12 5.25 -7.97
CA TYR A 212 1.04 5.73 -6.60
C TYR A 212 1.48 7.19 -6.54
N GLU A 213 0.67 8.05 -5.91
CA GLU A 213 1.06 9.40 -5.51
C GLU A 213 1.27 9.41 -4.00
N PHE A 214 2.51 9.65 -3.62
CA PHE A 214 2.92 9.81 -2.25
C PHE A 214 3.07 11.29 -1.92
N THR A 215 2.31 11.77 -0.93
CA THR A 215 2.37 13.15 -0.44
C THR A 215 2.83 13.17 1.00
N ASN A 216 3.82 14.02 1.31
CA ASN A 216 4.22 14.32 2.69
C ASN A 216 3.46 15.56 3.20
N ASP A 217 2.50 15.32 4.09
CA ASP A 217 1.64 16.34 4.71
C ASP A 217 2.26 16.92 6.01
N SER A 218 3.49 16.54 6.33
CA SER A 218 4.16 16.98 7.56
C SER A 218 4.48 18.46 7.55
N ARG A 219 4.07 19.18 8.61
CA ARG A 219 4.35 20.62 8.79
C ARG A 219 5.50 20.88 9.75
N LYS A 220 6.03 19.84 10.40
CA LYS A 220 7.06 19.94 11.44
C LYS A 220 8.19 18.95 11.16
N ARG A 221 9.43 19.39 11.37
CA ARG A 221 10.60 18.53 11.27
C ARG A 221 10.48 17.39 12.29
N GLY A 222 10.58 16.14 11.81
CA GLY A 222 10.46 14.94 12.64
C GLY A 222 9.04 14.37 12.79
N GLU A 223 8.00 15.03 12.27
CA GLU A 223 6.65 14.47 12.23
C GLU A 223 6.47 13.65 10.95
N LEU A 224 5.97 12.42 11.06
CA LEU A 224 5.60 11.59 9.92
C LEU A 224 4.10 11.70 9.66
N LYS A 225 3.73 12.46 8.62
CA LYS A 225 2.35 12.59 8.17
C LYS A 225 2.30 12.46 6.65
N PHE A 226 1.67 11.40 6.15
CA PHE A 226 1.65 11.11 4.73
C PHE A 226 0.26 10.67 4.24
N LYS A 227 0.09 10.77 2.92
CA LYS A 227 -1.03 10.22 2.16
C LYS A 227 -0.51 9.41 0.98
N ILE A 228 -1.25 8.37 0.64
CA ILE A 228 -0.99 7.54 -0.54
C ILE A 228 -2.28 7.49 -1.33
N LYS A 229 -2.28 8.12 -2.51
CA LYS A 229 -3.34 7.92 -3.48
C LYS A 229 -2.89 6.88 -4.49
N THR A 230 -3.85 6.09 -4.95
CA THR A 230 -3.63 5.09 -6.01
C THR A 230 -4.47 5.48 -7.21
N TYR A 231 -3.87 5.43 -8.38
CA TYR A 231 -4.53 5.62 -9.66
C TYR A 231 -4.42 4.35 -10.48
N ARG A 232 -5.50 4.01 -11.17
CA ARG A 232 -5.58 2.86 -12.06
C ARG A 232 -5.30 3.27 -13.50
N ILE A 233 -4.46 2.54 -14.23
CA ILE A 233 -4.09 2.85 -15.62
C ILE A 233 -4.11 1.63 -16.58
N ASP A 234 -4.40 0.43 -16.08
CA ASP A 234 -4.68 -0.76 -16.89
C ASP A 234 -6.00 -0.62 -17.69
N CYS A 235 -6.14 -1.43 -18.75
CA CYS A 235 -7.28 -1.41 -19.68
C CYS A 235 -8.28 -2.55 -19.44
N PHE A 236 -8.45 -2.95 -18.19
CA PHE A 236 -9.35 -4.04 -17.81
C PHE A 236 -10.52 -3.52 -16.98
N SER A 237 -11.60 -4.27 -16.96
CA SER A 237 -12.69 -4.17 -15.99
C SER A 237 -13.10 -5.61 -15.69
N TYR A 238 -13.90 -5.82 -14.65
CA TYR A 238 -14.33 -7.18 -14.32
C TYR A 238 -15.54 -7.64 -15.15
N ILE A 239 -15.78 -8.96 -15.15
CA ILE A 239 -16.60 -9.73 -16.10
C ILE A 239 -18.04 -9.23 -16.33
N LEU A 240 -18.46 -9.32 -17.61
CA LEU A 240 -19.84 -9.29 -18.12
C LEU A 240 -20.72 -10.29 -17.36
N SER A 241 -21.86 -9.84 -16.84
CA SER A 241 -22.94 -10.78 -16.50
C SER A 241 -23.30 -11.59 -17.74
N ILE A 242 -22.98 -12.88 -17.74
CA ILE A 242 -23.70 -13.89 -18.54
C ILE A 242 -24.82 -14.41 -17.66
#